data_AF-A0A2E2HIR6-F1
#
_entry.id   AF-A0A2E2HIR6-F1
#
_cell.length_a   1.000
_cell.length_b   1.000
_cell.length_c   1.000
_cell.angle_alpha   90.00
_cell.angle_beta   90.00
_cell.angle_gamma   90.00
#
_symmetry.space_group_name_H-M   'P 1'
#
loop_
_entity.id
_entity.type
_entity.pdbx_description
1 polymer ?
#
loop_
_entity_poly.entity_id
_entity_poly.type
_entity_poly.pdbx_seq_one_letter_code
_entity_poly.pdbx_strand_id
1 'polypeptide(L)' 'MVMAFIACIHCLSVRVYPYMGFMTGQQYQCQDCESISPIIIEFDSEEDRLAFQAARDAEEEE' A
#
# COMPACT_ATOMS: atom_id res chain seq x y z
N MET A 1 -15.87 15.13 -1.92
CA MET A 1 -15.71 13.76 -1.38
C MET A 1 -14.36 13.30 -1.87
N VAL A 2 -13.32 13.42 -1.05
CA VAL A 2 -11.99 12.94 -1.38
C VAL A 2 -12.06 11.42 -1.28
N MET A 3 -11.74 10.70 -2.35
CA MET A 3 -11.77 9.25 -2.38
C MET A 3 -10.42 8.75 -1.88
N ALA A 4 -10.35 8.42 -0.59
CA ALA A 4 -9.19 7.75 -0.04
C ALA A 4 -9.00 6.38 -0.71
N PHE A 5 -7.75 6.00 -0.92
CA PHE A 5 -7.38 4.71 -1.52
C PHE A 5 -6.25 4.05 -0.73
N ILE A 6 -6.14 2.75 -0.92
CA ILE A 6 -5.19 1.92 -0.19
C ILE A 6 -4.00 1.58 -1.09
N ALA A 7 -2.82 1.51 -0.49
CA ALA A 7 -1.58 1.13 -1.15
C ALA A 7 -0.85 0.04 -0.37
N CYS A 8 -0.04 -0.73 -1.09
CA CYS A 8 0.80 -1.76 -0.53
C CYS A 8 1.87 -1.14 0.38
N ILE A 9 2.01 -1.65 1.60
CA ILE A 9 3.04 -1.18 2.53
C ILE A 9 4.48 -1.42 2.05
N HIS A 10 4.70 -2.41 1.19
CA HIS A 10 6.04 -2.75 0.70
C HIS A 10 6.44 -1.94 -0.55
N CYS A 11 5.60 -1.94 -1.58
CA CYS A 11 5.95 -1.34 -2.88
C CYS A 11 5.14 -0.09 -3.23
N LEU A 12 4.23 0.36 -2.35
CA LEU A 12 3.36 1.53 -2.54
C LEU A 12 2.45 1.46 -3.79
N SER A 13 2.30 0.29 -4.39
CA SER A 13 1.33 0.07 -5.46
C SER A 13 -0.10 0.18 -4.94
N VAL A 14 -0.97 0.82 -5.71
CA VAL A 14 -2.41 0.92 -5.46
C VAL A 14 -3.19 -0.32 -5.92
N ARG A 15 -2.53 -1.25 -6.62
CA ARG A 15 -3.15 -2.50 -7.12
C ARG A 15 -3.22 -3.55 -6.02
N VAL A 16 -4.06 -3.28 -5.03
CA VAL A 16 -4.24 -4.08 -3.82
C VAL A 16 -5.67 -4.62 -3.76
N TYR A 17 -5.83 -5.90 -3.42
CA TYR A 17 -7.13 -6.55 -3.33
C TYR A 17 -7.26 -7.37 -2.04
N PRO A 18 -8.48 -7.57 -1.52
CA PRO A 18 -8.70 -8.42 -0.36
C PRO A 18 -8.18 -9.83 -0.62
N TYR A 19 -7.33 -10.33 0.28
CA TYR A 19 -6.78 -11.67 0.22
C TYR A 19 -7.80 -12.67 0.77
N MET A 20 -8.26 -13.58 -0.09
CA MET A 20 -9.28 -14.59 0.23
C MET A 20 -8.67 -15.91 0.72
N GLY A 21 -7.64 -15.83 1.57
CA GLY A 21 -6.97 -16.99 2.15
C GLY A 21 -7.72 -17.62 3.33
N PHE A 22 -7.24 -18.77 3.80
CA PHE A 22 -7.82 -19.50 4.94
C PHE A 22 -7.60 -18.81 6.30
N MET A 23 -6.71 -17.82 6.36
CA MET A 23 -6.38 -17.08 7.58
C MET A 23 -7.52 -16.13 7.97
N THR A 24 -7.95 -16.15 9.23
CA THR A 24 -8.98 -15.24 9.76
C THR A 24 -8.44 -13.81 9.87
N GLY A 25 -9.13 -12.86 9.25
CA GLY A 25 -8.84 -11.42 9.31
C GLY A 25 -8.88 -10.77 7.93
N GLN A 26 -9.11 -9.46 7.88
CA GLN A 26 -9.05 -8.74 6.61
C GLN A 26 -7.57 -8.58 6.23
N GLN A 27 -7.16 -9.29 5.19
CA GLN A 27 -5.83 -9.20 4.62
C GLN A 27 -5.93 -8.65 3.20
N TYR A 28 -4.82 -8.13 2.72
CA TYR A 28 -4.70 -7.55 1.41
C TYR A 28 -3.49 -8.14 0.69
N GLN A 29 -3.66 -8.46 -0.59
CA GLN A 29 -2.59 -8.92 -1.46
C GLN A 29 -2.28 -7.86 -2.52
N CYS A 30 -1.00 -7.57 -2.71
CA CYS A 30 -0.52 -6.70 -3.76
C CYS A 30 -0.37 -7.48 -5.07
N GLN A 31 -0.81 -6.92 -6.20
CA GLN A 31 -0.61 -7.53 -7.53
C GLN A 31 0.83 -7.41 -8.04
N ASP A 32 1.61 -6.46 -7.51
CA ASP A 32 2.91 -6.10 -8.09
C ASP A 32 4.08 -6.80 -7.41
N CYS A 33 4.07 -6.86 -6.09
CA CYS A 33 5.11 -7.55 -5.32
C CYS A 33 4.61 -8.83 -4.64
N GLU A 34 3.36 -9.22 -4.90
CA GLU A 34 2.71 -10.42 -4.35
C GLU A 34 2.63 -10.48 -2.81
N SER A 35 3.05 -9.42 -2.10
CA SER A 35 3.03 -9.38 -0.65
C SER A 35 1.59 -9.48 -0.12
N ILE A 36 1.37 -10.38 0.84
CA ILE A 36 0.13 -10.51 1.58
C ILE A 36 0.34 -9.87 2.96
N SER A 37 -0.46 -8.87 3.31
CA SER A 37 -0.35 -8.14 4.56
C SER A 37 -1.72 -7.72 5.07
N PRO A 38 -1.99 -7.81 6.39
CA PRO A 38 -3.16 -7.17 7.00
C PRO A 38 -3.00 -5.65 7.10
N ILE A 39 -1.78 -5.14 6.98
CA ILE A 39 -1.46 -3.71 7.07
C ILE A 39 -1.30 -3.14 5.65
N ILE A 40 -2.03 -2.06 5.40
CA ILE A 40 -2.04 -1.24 4.20
C ILE A 40 -1.86 0.23 4.60
N ILE A 41 -1.39 1.06 3.67
CA ILE A 41 -1.33 2.51 3.87
C ILE A 41 -2.52 3.13 3.16
N GLU A 42 -3.25 3.99 3.85
CA GLU A 42 -4.35 4.75 3.27
C GLU A 42 -3.86 6.15 2.91
N PHE A 43 -4.16 6.60 1.70
CA PHE A 43 -3.81 7.91 1.19
C PHE A 43 -5.07 8.67 0.78
N ASP A 44 -5.13 9.95 1.16
CA ASP A 44 -6.19 10.86 0.76
C ASP A 44 -6.00 11.38 -0.67
N SER A 45 -4.75 11.46 -1.15
CA SER A 45 -4.42 11.91 -2.51
C SER A 45 -3.20 11.19 -3.10
N GLU A 46 -3.10 11.18 -4.43
CA GLU A 46 -1.91 10.65 -5.12
C GLU A 46 -0.66 11.51 -4.83
N GLU A 47 -0.82 12.81 -4.58
CA GLU A 47 0.27 13.70 -4.20
C GLU A 47 0.90 13.27 -2.87
N ASP A 48 0.08 12.91 -1.88
CA ASP A 48 0.55 12.41 -0.59
C ASP A 48 1.30 11.08 -0.75
N ARG A 49 0.82 10.18 -1.63
CA ARG A 49 1.49 8.91 -1.93
C ARG A 49 2.87 9.13 -2.56
N LEU A 50 2.95 10.03 -3.53
CA LEU A 50 4.22 10.36 -4.21
C LEU A 50 5.21 11.05 -3.27
N ALA A 51 4.73 11.96 -2.41
CA ALA A 51 5.56 12.60 -1.40
C ALA A 51 6.12 11.59 -0.40
N PHE A 52 5.28 10.64 0.06
CA PHE A 52 5.72 9.56 0.93
C PHE A 52 6.76 8.64 0.25
N GLN A 53 6.54 8.29 -1.01
CA GLN A 53 7.49 7.48 -1.79
C GLN A 53 8.84 8.19 -1.91
N ALA A 54 8.85 9.46 -2.29
CA ALA A 54 10.09 10.24 -2.42
C ALA A 54 10.84 10.40 -1.08
N ALA A 55 10.12 10.60 0.03
CA ALA A 55 10.74 10.69 1.35
C ALA A 55 11.41 9.37 1.76
N ARG A 56 10.73 8.23 1.51
CA ARG A 56 11.28 6.91 1.81
C ARG A 56 12.50 6.58 0.95
N ASP A 57 12.42 6.86 -0.35
CA ASP A 57 13.53 6.61 -1.27
C ASP A 57 14.76 7.48 -0.92
N ALA A 58 14.55 8.71 -0.41
CA ALA A 58 15.63 9.56 0.10
C ALA A 58 16.27 9.07 1.40
N GLU A 59 15.51 8.42 2.30
CA GLU A 59 16.04 7.78 3.51
C GLU A 59 16.83 6.50 3.20
N GLU A 60 16.46 5.75 2.14
CA GLU A 60 17.17 4.53 1.74
C GLU A 60 18.53 4.81 1.07
N GLU A 61 18.74 6.01 0.54
CA GLU A 61 20.00 6.44 -0.11
C GLU A 61 21.07 6.94 0.89
N GLU A 62 20.73 7.10 2.19
CA GLU A 62 21.62 7.56 3.27
C GLU A 62 22.25 6.41 4.09
#